data_AF-A0A1Y1SF55-F1
#
_entry.id   AF-A0A1Y1SF55-F1
#
_cell.length_a   1.000
_cell.length_b   1.000
_cell.length_c   1.000
_cell.angle_alpha   90.00
_cell.angle_beta   90.00
_cell.angle_gamma   90.00
#
_symmetry.space_group_name_H-M   'P 1'
#
loop_
_entity.id
_entity.type
_entity.pdbx_description
1 polymer ?
#
loop_
_entity_poly.entity_id
_entity_poly.type
_entity_poly.pdbx_seq_one_letter_code
_entity_poly.pdbx_strand_id
1 'polypeptide(L)' 'MKALAVCSVVLVVLGTLSGCASLGVQPWQRDILARDEMSLGHDPVTAGLDDHIYFSKEASSGGRGFGGGGCGCN' A
#
# COMPACT_ATOMS: atom_id res chain seq x y z
N MET A 1 11.61 -20.50 43.21
CA MET A 1 12.49 -20.76 42.05
C MET A 1 11.73 -20.80 40.71
N LYS A 2 10.65 -21.58 40.57
CA LYS A 2 9.87 -21.65 39.32
C LYS A 2 9.26 -20.31 38.87
N ALA A 3 8.69 -19.53 39.80
CA ALA A 3 8.11 -18.23 39.49
C ALA A 3 9.14 -17.19 38.98
N LEU A 4 10.38 -17.23 39.49
CA LEU A 4 11.48 -16.39 39.04
C LEU A 4 11.92 -16.75 37.61
N ALA A 5 11.97 -18.05 37.28
CA ALA A 5 12.28 -18.51 35.93
C ALA A 5 11.20 -18.10 34.93
N VAL A 6 9.92 -18.18 35.30
CA VAL A 6 8.80 -17.76 34.45
C VAL A 6 8.83 -16.25 34.18
N CYS A 7 9.10 -15.42 35.19
CA CYS A 7 9.21 -13.97 34.99
C CYS A 7 10.36 -13.60 34.04
N SER A 8 11.50 -14.31 34.13
CA SER A 8 12.64 -14.10 33.24
C SER A 8 12.30 -14.44 31.77
N VAL A 9 11.60 -15.57 31.54
CA VAL A 9 11.17 -15.97 30.19
C VAL A 9 10.18 -14.96 29.59
N VAL A 10 9.24 -14.45 30.39
CA VAL A 10 8.26 -13.44 29.94
C VAL A 10 8.96 -12.14 29.50
N LEU A 11 9.96 -11.68 30.25
CA LEU A 11 10.72 -10.48 29.90
C LEU A 11 11.51 -10.65 28.60
N VAL A 12 12.10 -11.82 28.36
CA VAL A 12 12.82 -12.11 27.11
C VAL A 12 11.87 -12.13 25.91
N VAL A 13 10.69 -12.73 26.06
CA VAL A 13 9.67 -12.77 24.98
C VAL A 13 9.14 -11.38 24.66
N LEU A 14 8.92 -10.53 25.67
CA LEU A 14 8.49 -9.15 25.46
C LEU A 14 9.55 -8.29 24.76
N GLY A 15 10.83 -8.57 25.00
CA GLY A 15 11.94 -7.87 24.37
C GLY A 15 12.11 -8.16 22.87
N THR A 16 11.62 -9.30 22.36
CA THR A 16 11.74 -9.64 20.93
C THR A 16 10.57 -9.13 20.08
N LEU A 17 9.50 -8.62 20.70
CA LEU A 17 8.36 -8.00 20.03
C LEU A 17 8.66 -6.55 19.56
N SER A 18 9.79 -5.98 19.94
CA SER A 18 10.24 -4.68 19.40
C SER A 18 10.71 -4.87 17.96
N GLY A 19 9.85 -4.54 17.00
CA GLY A 19 10.22 -4.49 15.58
C GLY A 19 11.18 -3.34 15.27
N CYS A 20 11.70 -3.33 14.03
CA CYS A 20 12.66 -2.35 13.51
C CYS A 20 12.07 -0.95 13.24
N ALA A 21 11.06 -0.51 14.00
CA ALA A 21 10.35 0.75 13.76
C ALA A 21 11.26 2.00 13.87
N SER A 22 12.39 1.89 14.58
CA SER A 22 13.42 2.94 14.69
C SER A 22 14.51 2.86 13.62
N LEU A 23 14.54 1.81 12.80
CA LEU A 23 15.49 1.65 11.69
C LEU A 23 14.93 2.28 10.44
N GLY A 24 15.19 3.57 10.26
CA GLY A 24 14.82 4.29 9.03
C GLY A 24 14.72 5.79 9.21
N VAL A 25 14.28 6.44 8.14
CA VAL A 25 14.02 7.88 8.13
C VAL A 25 12.68 8.19 8.81
N GLN A 26 12.60 9.35 9.44
CA GLN A 26 11.38 9.86 10.06
C GLN A 26 10.26 10.00 9.00
N PRO A 27 8.97 9.84 9.36
CA PRO A 27 7.87 9.89 8.38
C PRO A 27 7.89 11.14 7.47
N TRP A 28 8.17 12.32 8.03
CA TRP A 28 8.26 13.59 7.29
C TRP A 28 9.52 13.73 6.41
N GLN A 29 10.50 12.84 6.54
CA GLN A 29 11.65 12.78 5.63
C GLN A 29 11.32 12.05 4.32
N ARG A 30 10.12 11.46 4.19
CA ARG A 30 9.63 10.80 2.96
C ARG A 30 8.82 11.72 2.05
N ASP A 31 8.71 13.01 2.39
CA ASP A 31 7.87 13.98 1.67
C ASP A 31 8.27 14.16 0.19
N ILE A 32 9.52 13.86 -0.16
CA ILE A 32 10.07 13.94 -1.52
C ILE A 32 9.93 12.64 -2.34
N LEU A 33 9.30 11.59 -1.79
CA LEU A 33 9.20 10.30 -2.48
C LEU A 33 8.01 10.25 -3.44
N ALA A 34 6.91 10.94 -3.14
CA ALA A 34 5.72 10.98 -3.99
C ALA A 34 5.93 11.99 -5.13
N ARG A 35 6.30 11.49 -6.30
CA ARG A 35 6.39 12.30 -7.53
C ARG A 35 5.03 12.35 -8.21
N ASP A 36 4.76 13.43 -8.95
CA ASP A 36 3.51 13.56 -9.73
C ASP A 36 3.32 12.40 -10.71
N GLU A 37 4.41 11.87 -11.25
CA GLU A 37 4.46 10.70 -12.16
C GLU A 37 3.99 9.40 -11.51
N MET A 38 4.02 9.30 -10.18
CA MET A 38 3.55 8.14 -9.43
C MET A 38 2.04 8.18 -9.16
N SER A 39 1.36 9.26 -9.57
CA SER A 39 -0.10 9.35 -9.50
C SER A 39 -0.76 8.26 -10.36
N LEU A 40 -1.89 7.73 -9.88
CA LEU A 40 -2.68 6.80 -10.64
C LEU A 40 -3.18 7.47 -11.94
N GLY A 41 -2.91 6.82 -13.08
CA GLY A 41 -3.32 7.35 -14.38
C GLY A 41 -2.58 8.63 -14.80
N HIS A 42 -1.36 8.87 -14.30
CA HIS A 42 -0.55 10.04 -14.67
C HIS A 42 -0.36 10.17 -16.19
N ASP A 43 -0.12 9.06 -16.88
CA ASP A 43 -0.02 9.03 -18.35
C ASP A 43 -1.33 8.54 -18.98
N PRO A 44 -2.05 9.40 -19.74
CA PRO A 44 -3.32 9.03 -20.35
C PRO A 44 -3.17 7.93 -21.42
N VAL A 45 -2.00 7.82 -22.06
CA VAL A 45 -1.77 6.79 -23.09
C VAL A 45 -1.68 5.42 -22.44
N THR A 46 -0.85 5.27 -21.40
CA THR A 46 -0.75 4.03 -20.63
C THR A 46 -2.09 3.67 -19.98
N ALA A 47 -2.80 4.63 -19.40
CA ALA A 47 -4.11 4.40 -18.80
C ALA A 47 -5.14 3.85 -19.82
N GLY A 48 -5.20 4.43 -21.03
CA GLY A 48 -6.09 3.96 -22.09
C GLY A 48 -5.70 2.57 -22.61
N LEU A 49 -4.41 2.26 -22.69
CA LEU A 49 -3.93 0.93 -23.08
C LEU A 49 -4.29 -0.12 -22.02
N ASP A 50 -4.09 0.19 -20.75
CA ASP A 50 -4.45 -0.70 -19.65
C ASP A 50 -5.95 -0.99 -19.65
N ASP A 51 -6.79 0.02 -19.93
CA ASP A 51 -8.25 -0.14 -20.08
C ASP A 51 -8.59 -1.07 -21.25
N HIS A 52 -7.99 -0.85 -22.41
CA HIS A 52 -8.19 -1.70 -23.57
C HIS A 52 -7.83 -3.16 -23.29
N ILE A 53 -6.70 -3.39 -22.61
CA ILE A 53 -6.25 -4.74 -22.21
C ILE A 53 -7.22 -5.35 -21.20
N TYR A 54 -7.67 -4.58 -20.20
CA TYR A 54 -8.56 -5.03 -19.15
C TYR A 54 -9.91 -5.50 -19.71
N PHE A 55 -10.58 -4.68 -20.54
CA PHE A 55 -11.86 -5.06 -21.17
C PHE A 55 -11.72 -6.24 -22.13
N SER A 56 -10.59 -6.30 -22.86
CA SER A 56 -10.33 -7.41 -23.77
C SER A 56 -10.15 -8.74 -23.03
N LYS A 57 -9.54 -8.72 -21.83
CA LYS A 57 -9.27 -9.94 -21.05
C LYS A 57 -10.44 -10.38 -20.20
N GLU A 58 -11.20 -9.44 -19.63
CA GLU A 58 -12.28 -9.76 -18.71
C GLU A 58 -13.64 -9.87 -19.39
N ALA A 59 -13.71 -9.66 -20.70
CA ALA A 59 -14.96 -9.57 -21.48
C ALA A 59 -15.98 -8.61 -20.84
N SER A 60 -15.50 -7.65 -20.05
CA SER A 60 -16.31 -6.63 -19.40
C SER A 60 -16.54 -5.49 -20.39
N SER A 61 -17.79 -5.06 -20.51
CA SER A 61 -18.18 -3.89 -21.30
C SER A 61 -18.61 -2.78 -20.34
N GLY A 62 -18.04 -1.59 -20.51
CA GLY A 62 -18.22 -0.44 -19.61
C GLY A 62 -16.93 -0.11 -18.85
N GLY A 63 -16.48 1.15 -18.96
CA GLY A 63 -15.24 1.68 -18.38
C GLY A 63 -15.01 1.33 -16.90
N ARG A 64 -13.80 1.57 -16.35
CA ARG A 64 -13.51 1.39 -14.90
C ARG A 64 -14.22 2.43 -14.00
N GLY A 65 -15.32 3.01 -14.47
CA GLY A 65 -16.06 4.10 -13.84
C GLY A 65 -17.03 3.63 -12.77
N PHE A 66 -16.52 3.06 -11.67
CA PHE A 66 -17.29 2.92 -10.43
C PHE A 66 -16.52 3.35 -9.17
N GLY A 67 -15.23 3.70 -9.27
CA GLY A 67 -14.35 3.88 -8.10
C GLY A 67 -13.52 5.16 -8.02
N GLY A 68 -13.65 6.10 -8.95
CA GLY A 68 -12.93 7.37 -8.93
C GLY A 68 -13.87 8.53 -9.27
N GLY A 69 -13.96 9.52 -8.38
CA GLY A 69 -14.93 10.62 -8.44
C GLY A 69 -14.98 11.33 -9.80
N GLY A 70 -16.04 11.03 -10.55
CA GLY A 70 -16.39 11.63 -11.83
C GLY A 70 -17.78 11.10 -12.19
N CYS A 71 -18.63 11.94 -12.76
CA CYS A 71 -20.03 11.63 -13.10
C CYS A 71 -20.08 10.46 -14.11
N GLY A 72 -20.06 9.23 -13.60
CA GLY A 72 -19.99 7.98 -14.34
C GLY A 72 -21.21 7.70 -15.20
N CYS A 73 -21.44 8.52 -16.22
CA CYS A 73 -22.41 8.27 -17.26
C CYS A 73 -21.70 7.61 -18.44
N ASN A 74 -22.14 6.39 -18.76
CA ASN A 74 -21.95 5.79 -20.09
C ASN A 74 -22.60 6.66 -21.17
#